data_AF-A0A9P9HNK3-F1
#
_entry.id   AF-A0A9P9HNK3-F1
#
_cell.length_a   1.000
_cell.length_b   1.000
_cell.length_c   1.000
_cell.angle_alpha   90.00
_cell.angle_beta   90.00
_cell.angle_gamma   90.00
#
_symmetry.space_group_name_H-M   'P 1'
#
loop_
_entity.id
_entity.type
_entity.pdbx_description
1 polymer ?
#
loop_
_entity_poly.entity_id
_entity_poly.type
_entity_poly.pdbx_seq_one_letter_code
_entity_poly.pdbx_strand_id
1 'polypeptide(L)'
;MNQNCFSSNYSSQVQRFSVNILDPFGTIPIPSNPKIDTLLKHFPSNNTWLGLAINDPLLMRVTLCTTAAFGATVTPLFSADLRKEGLKLKCEAIKDLNFILQNGQVPENLLAAIAHLGHSENLEGYSQEADIHMRGLQALLDIRGGIKSINTYQVGRFINWVDLELATTRGRRPLYPLHYGLDRVKLSHDIVAACEFPTLSRLQSLGPAHKTVMTVIQLVRQRVMAVECGMDPTQRDVRALSFSAAFLALEQVDDIPVTVEGQRVHTILLAVHLFLCAAMKQDFRWSGSLPWMMAQRLRESLETEPVYSEVWVPYLPELLWILFVGAVVTEKHPQGHGAWFATQLQVVCQLLRCSTRLNFEGYLHSLVWDNRFGIEFLNNWFAPTLGGYYRLS
;
A
#
# COMPACT_ATOMS: atom_id res chain seq x y z
N MET A 1 -80.77 -29.76 -7.46
CA MET A 1 -80.94 -28.97 -6.22
C MET A 1 -79.74 -29.27 -5.34
N ASN A 2 -78.96 -28.22 -5.03
CA ASN A 2 -77.99 -27.99 -3.93
C ASN A 2 -77.38 -29.19 -3.18
N GLN A 3 -76.10 -29.26 -2.82
CA GLN A 3 -74.95 -28.35 -2.78
C GLN A 3 -73.75 -29.22 -2.30
N ASN A 4 -72.53 -28.68 -2.40
CA ASN A 4 -71.26 -29.16 -1.83
C ASN A 4 -70.51 -30.28 -2.56
N CYS A 5 -69.48 -29.91 -3.31
CA CYS A 5 -68.08 -30.28 -3.02
C CYS A 5 -67.12 -29.56 -3.99
N PHE A 6 -65.87 -29.39 -3.55
CA PHE A 6 -64.70 -28.81 -4.23
C PHE A 6 -64.51 -27.29 -4.12
N SER A 7 -63.97 -26.86 -2.97
CA SER A 7 -63.01 -25.75 -2.94
C SER A 7 -61.60 -26.32 -3.14
N SER A 8 -60.96 -25.91 -4.23
CA SER A 8 -59.57 -26.23 -4.53
C SER A 8 -58.63 -25.30 -3.75
N ASN A 9 -57.94 -25.81 -2.74
CA ASN A 9 -56.83 -25.13 -2.10
C ASN A 9 -55.56 -25.28 -2.95
N TYR A 10 -55.38 -24.40 -3.94
CA TYR A 10 -54.04 -24.10 -4.47
C TYR A 10 -53.37 -23.08 -3.54
N SER A 11 -52.71 -23.58 -2.51
CA SER A 11 -51.76 -22.80 -1.72
C SER A 11 -50.37 -23.00 -2.33
N SER A 12 -50.04 -22.21 -3.36
CA SER A 12 -48.63 -22.02 -3.75
C SER A 12 -47.94 -21.29 -2.59
N GLN A 13 -47.25 -22.03 -1.73
CA GLN A 13 -46.34 -21.44 -0.76
C GLN A 13 -45.17 -20.83 -1.52
N VAL A 14 -45.30 -19.55 -1.88
CA VAL A 14 -44.15 -18.71 -2.18
C VAL A 14 -43.39 -18.59 -0.86
N GLN A 15 -42.29 -19.35 -0.76
CA GLN A 15 -41.35 -19.27 0.35
C GLN A 15 -40.82 -17.83 0.38
N ARG A 16 -41.29 -17.04 1.34
CA ARG A 16 -40.78 -15.67 1.53
C ARG A 16 -39.30 -15.78 1.91
N PHE A 17 -38.42 -15.37 1.01
CA PHE A 17 -36.98 -15.26 1.26
C PHE A 17 -36.77 -14.43 2.53
N SER A 18 -36.02 -14.99 3.49
CA SER A 18 -35.60 -14.25 4.67
C SER A 18 -34.72 -13.08 4.25
N VAL A 19 -34.95 -11.92 4.85
CA VAL A 19 -34.38 -10.60 4.48
C VAL A 19 -32.87 -10.50 4.83
N ASN A 20 -32.17 -11.62 5.02
CA ASN A 20 -30.79 -11.66 5.53
C ASN A 20 -29.78 -12.37 4.63
N ILE A 21 -30.18 -12.87 3.45
CA ILE A 21 -29.27 -13.55 2.52
C ILE A 21 -28.74 -12.53 1.53
N LEU A 22 -27.42 -12.31 1.50
CA LEU A 22 -26.80 -11.35 0.58
C LEU A 22 -26.92 -11.78 -0.89
N ASP A 23 -27.00 -13.09 -1.12
CA ASP A 23 -27.09 -13.72 -2.44
C ASP A 23 -28.35 -14.60 -2.56
N PRO A 24 -29.52 -13.98 -2.74
CA PRO A 24 -30.79 -14.71 -2.83
C PRO A 24 -30.91 -15.59 -4.08
N PHE A 25 -30.01 -15.41 -5.06
CA PHE A 25 -30.04 -16.10 -6.35
C PHE A 25 -28.95 -17.17 -6.49
N GLY A 26 -28.08 -17.36 -5.50
CA GLY A 26 -26.98 -18.33 -5.57
C GLY A 26 -25.95 -17.97 -6.65
N THR A 27 -25.70 -16.69 -6.85
CA THR A 27 -24.71 -16.15 -7.80
C THR A 27 -23.27 -16.27 -7.33
N ILE A 28 -23.03 -16.48 -6.02
CA ILE A 28 -21.69 -16.68 -5.46
C ILE A 28 -21.19 -18.09 -5.83
N PRO A 29 -19.96 -18.25 -6.36
CA PRO A 29 -19.46 -19.52 -6.88
C PRO A 29 -18.97 -20.49 -5.78
N ILE A 30 -19.34 -20.25 -4.53
CA ILE A 30 -19.02 -21.09 -3.37
C ILE A 30 -20.25 -21.25 -2.48
N PRO A 31 -20.35 -22.31 -1.66
CA PRO A 31 -21.48 -22.50 -0.75
C PRO A 31 -21.67 -21.29 0.19
N SER A 32 -22.81 -20.62 0.10
CA SER A 32 -23.14 -19.49 0.98
C SER A 32 -23.43 -19.96 2.41
N ASN A 33 -23.01 -19.16 3.38
CA ASN A 33 -23.39 -19.28 4.78
C ASN A 33 -23.31 -17.88 5.44
N PRO A 34 -23.87 -17.67 6.64
CA PRO A 34 -23.89 -16.34 7.27
C PRO A 34 -22.52 -15.69 7.45
N LYS A 35 -21.45 -16.48 7.60
CA LYS A 35 -20.07 -15.98 7.71
C LYS A 35 -19.55 -15.51 6.36
N ILE A 36 -19.83 -16.22 5.27
CA ILE A 36 -19.51 -15.82 3.89
C ILE A 36 -20.21 -14.51 3.55
N ASP A 37 -21.50 -14.39 3.84
CA ASP A 37 -22.27 -13.16 3.62
C ASP A 37 -21.68 -11.98 4.41
N THR A 38 -21.22 -12.25 5.64
CA THR A 38 -20.57 -11.24 6.47
C THR A 38 -19.20 -10.85 5.90
N LEU A 39 -18.38 -11.80 5.45
CA LEU A 39 -17.09 -11.50 4.83
C LEU A 39 -17.26 -10.69 3.54
N LEU A 40 -18.27 -10.99 2.72
CA LEU A 40 -18.60 -10.22 1.53
C LEU A 40 -18.97 -8.77 1.86
N LYS A 41 -19.68 -8.51 2.96
CA LYS A 41 -19.96 -7.14 3.43
C LYS A 41 -18.71 -6.39 3.86
N HIS A 42 -17.67 -7.09 4.32
CA HIS A 42 -16.38 -6.50 4.68
C HIS A 42 -15.47 -6.31 3.46
N PHE A 43 -15.79 -6.93 2.32
CA PHE A 43 -15.03 -6.72 1.10
C PHE A 43 -15.28 -5.30 0.57
N PRO A 44 -14.23 -4.52 0.24
CA PRO A 44 -14.40 -3.17 -0.25
C PRO A 44 -15.17 -3.15 -1.59
N SER A 45 -16.29 -2.43 -1.61
CA SER A 45 -17.34 -2.48 -2.63
C SER A 45 -17.00 -1.87 -4.00
N ASN A 46 -15.91 -1.10 -4.14
CA ASN A 46 -15.52 -0.41 -5.38
C ASN A 46 -14.42 -1.16 -6.16
N ASN A 47 -14.60 -2.45 -6.40
CA ASN A 47 -13.51 -3.25 -6.97
C ASN A 47 -13.96 -4.08 -8.19
N THR A 48 -13.42 -3.76 -9.36
CA THR A 48 -13.52 -4.60 -10.58
C THR A 48 -13.01 -6.03 -10.33
N TRP A 49 -12.22 -6.25 -9.28
CA TRP A 49 -11.85 -7.58 -8.79
C TRP A 49 -13.03 -8.46 -8.42
N LEU A 50 -14.10 -7.92 -7.81
CA LEU A 50 -15.24 -8.73 -7.38
C LEU A 50 -15.93 -9.40 -8.59
N GLY A 51 -15.95 -8.70 -9.73
CA GLY A 51 -16.43 -9.27 -10.99
C GLY A 51 -15.61 -10.48 -11.44
N LEU A 52 -14.29 -10.52 -11.20
CA LEU A 52 -13.48 -11.70 -11.47
C LEU A 52 -13.77 -12.81 -10.46
N ALA A 53 -13.85 -12.46 -9.17
CA ALA A 53 -14.05 -13.42 -8.09
C ALA A 53 -15.41 -14.13 -8.16
N ILE A 54 -16.49 -13.45 -8.54
CA ILE A 54 -17.82 -14.06 -8.67
C ILE A 54 -17.88 -15.12 -9.78
N ASN A 55 -16.99 -15.04 -10.77
CA ASN A 55 -16.95 -16.00 -11.88
C ASN A 55 -16.03 -17.21 -11.61
N ASP A 56 -15.35 -17.26 -10.47
CA ASP A 56 -14.34 -18.28 -10.19
C ASP A 56 -14.33 -18.69 -8.70
N PRO A 57 -14.65 -19.96 -8.37
CA PRO A 57 -14.68 -20.44 -6.99
C PRO A 57 -13.35 -20.27 -6.24
N LEU A 58 -12.22 -20.49 -6.91
CA LEU A 58 -10.90 -20.36 -6.30
C LEU A 58 -10.62 -18.89 -5.95
N LEU A 59 -10.88 -17.97 -6.90
CA LEU A 59 -10.72 -16.54 -6.66
C LEU A 59 -11.67 -16.03 -5.57
N MET A 60 -12.91 -16.51 -5.50
CA MET A 60 -13.82 -16.14 -4.42
C MET A 60 -13.29 -16.58 -3.06
N ARG A 61 -12.80 -17.82 -2.91
CA ARG A 61 -12.25 -18.32 -1.64
C ARG A 61 -11.05 -17.50 -1.17
N VAL A 62 -10.08 -17.24 -2.05
CA VAL A 62 -8.89 -16.47 -1.68
C VAL A 62 -9.20 -15.00 -1.41
N THR A 63 -10.19 -14.43 -2.11
CA THR A 63 -10.67 -13.07 -1.85
C THR A 63 -11.27 -12.95 -0.45
N LEU A 64 -12.12 -13.91 -0.06
CA LEU A 64 -12.75 -13.92 1.26
C LEU A 64 -11.79 -14.29 2.39
N CYS A 65 -10.83 -15.19 2.17
CA CYS A 65 -9.80 -15.45 3.17
C CYS A 65 -8.92 -14.22 3.41
N THR A 66 -8.54 -13.51 2.34
CA THR A 66 -7.82 -12.23 2.42
C THR A 66 -8.65 -11.18 3.18
N THR A 67 -9.95 -11.13 2.93
CA THR A 67 -10.86 -10.21 3.62
C THR A 67 -10.92 -10.51 5.12
N ALA A 68 -10.94 -11.78 5.50
CA ALA A 68 -10.88 -12.20 6.89
C ALA A 68 -9.53 -11.82 7.54
N ALA A 69 -8.41 -12.05 6.85
CA ALA A 69 -7.08 -11.66 7.31
C ALA A 69 -6.98 -10.14 7.51
N PHE A 70 -7.40 -9.36 6.50
CA PHE A 70 -7.44 -7.91 6.58
C PHE A 70 -8.32 -7.42 7.73
N GLY A 71 -9.55 -7.93 7.85
CA GLY A 71 -10.47 -7.59 8.92
C GLY A 71 -9.88 -7.81 10.31
N ALA A 72 -9.12 -8.90 10.49
CA ALA A 72 -8.41 -9.18 11.74
C ALA A 72 -7.29 -8.17 12.06
N THR A 73 -6.74 -7.49 11.05
CA THR A 73 -5.69 -6.46 11.25
C THR A 73 -6.25 -5.06 11.55
N VAL A 74 -7.42 -4.72 11.01
CA VAL A 74 -7.94 -3.33 11.08
C VAL A 74 -9.11 -3.14 12.02
N THR A 75 -9.80 -4.22 12.42
CA THR A 75 -10.99 -4.14 13.25
C THR A 75 -10.69 -4.67 14.67
N PRO A 76 -10.64 -3.82 15.71
CA PRO A 76 -10.27 -4.21 17.08
C PRO A 76 -11.13 -5.30 17.73
N LEU A 77 -12.25 -5.69 17.12
CA LEU A 77 -13.17 -6.74 17.58
C LEU A 77 -13.59 -7.65 16.42
N PHE A 78 -12.68 -7.94 15.49
CA PHE A 78 -12.97 -8.86 14.40
C PHE A 78 -13.34 -10.24 14.92
N SER A 79 -14.48 -10.78 14.46
CA SER A 79 -15.05 -12.01 14.99
C SER A 79 -14.11 -13.21 14.81
N ALA A 80 -13.87 -13.95 15.90
CA ALA A 80 -13.09 -15.17 15.89
C ALA A 80 -13.69 -16.24 14.94
N ASP A 81 -15.01 -16.26 14.81
CA ASP A 81 -15.70 -17.15 13.88
C ASP A 81 -15.45 -16.80 12.42
N LEU A 82 -15.35 -15.50 12.08
CA LEU A 82 -15.01 -15.04 10.73
C LEU A 82 -13.55 -15.35 10.41
N ARG A 83 -12.65 -15.18 11.38
CA ARG A 83 -11.24 -15.58 11.23
C ARG A 83 -11.12 -17.08 10.97
N LYS A 84 -11.85 -17.92 11.72
CA LYS A 84 -11.89 -19.37 11.50
C LYS A 84 -12.43 -19.74 10.12
N GLU A 85 -13.47 -19.05 9.64
CA GLU A 85 -14.00 -19.24 8.29
C GLU A 85 -12.96 -18.86 7.22
N GLY A 86 -12.25 -17.74 7.40
CA GLY A 86 -11.14 -17.34 6.53
C GLY A 86 -10.05 -18.41 6.42
N LEU A 87 -9.64 -19.01 7.55
CA LEU A 87 -8.67 -20.11 7.56
C LEU A 87 -9.19 -21.37 6.85
N LYS A 88 -10.48 -21.70 7.01
CA LYS A 88 -11.10 -22.80 6.29
C LYS A 88 -11.06 -22.57 4.77
N LEU A 89 -11.44 -21.38 4.32
CA LEU A 89 -11.38 -20.98 2.91
C LEU A 89 -9.95 -21.02 2.36
N LYS A 90 -8.96 -20.60 3.15
CA LYS A 90 -7.53 -20.71 2.80
C LYS A 90 -7.13 -22.16 2.57
N CYS A 91 -7.50 -23.07 3.48
CA CYS A 91 -7.21 -24.51 3.33
C CYS A 91 -7.86 -25.13 2.10
N GLU A 92 -9.12 -24.76 1.81
CA GLU A 92 -9.81 -25.22 0.60
C GLU A 92 -9.15 -24.69 -0.67
N ALA A 93 -8.77 -23.40 -0.72
CA ALA A 93 -8.07 -22.82 -1.85
C ALA A 93 -6.72 -23.49 -2.12
N ILE A 94 -5.96 -23.84 -1.08
CA ILE A 94 -4.69 -24.58 -1.24
C ILE A 94 -4.93 -25.97 -1.84
N LYS A 95 -6.00 -26.67 -1.44
CA LYS A 95 -6.36 -27.97 -2.04
C LYS A 95 -6.68 -27.83 -3.53
N ASP A 96 -7.48 -26.84 -3.89
CA ASP A 96 -7.84 -26.57 -5.28
C ASP A 96 -6.61 -26.20 -6.11
N LEU A 97 -5.72 -25.37 -5.58
CA LEU A 97 -4.44 -25.01 -6.23
C LEU A 97 -3.59 -26.24 -6.50
N ASN A 98 -3.39 -27.10 -5.51
CA ASN A 98 -2.61 -28.32 -5.66
C ASN A 98 -3.19 -29.25 -6.73
N PHE A 99 -4.52 -29.38 -6.77
CA PHE A 99 -5.20 -30.15 -7.81
C PHE A 99 -4.96 -29.58 -9.22
N ILE A 100 -5.08 -28.26 -9.40
CA ILE A 100 -4.85 -27.61 -10.70
C ILE A 100 -3.39 -27.76 -11.14
N LEU A 101 -2.44 -27.56 -10.21
CA LEU A 101 -1.00 -27.70 -10.48
C LEU A 101 -0.61 -29.14 -10.87
N GLN A 102 -1.18 -30.16 -10.21
CA GLN A 102 -0.95 -31.57 -10.56
C GLN A 102 -1.40 -31.90 -11.98
N ASN A 103 -2.39 -31.19 -12.51
CA ASN A 103 -2.86 -31.33 -13.89
C ASN A 103 -2.03 -30.53 -14.90
N GLY A 104 -0.94 -29.89 -14.48
CA GLY A 104 -0.03 -29.10 -15.34
C GLY A 104 -0.63 -27.80 -15.85
N GLN A 105 -1.77 -27.37 -15.31
CA GLN A 105 -2.44 -26.14 -15.74
C GLN A 105 -1.92 -24.94 -14.93
N VAL A 106 -1.61 -23.84 -15.61
CA VAL A 106 -1.19 -22.59 -14.95
C VAL A 106 -2.04 -21.40 -15.45
N PRO A 107 -3.37 -21.40 -15.22
CA PRO A 107 -4.25 -20.31 -15.65
C PRO A 107 -4.06 -19.02 -14.80
N GLU A 108 -4.52 -17.86 -15.28
CA GLU A 108 -4.29 -16.57 -14.59
C GLU A 108 -4.95 -16.48 -13.21
N ASN A 109 -6.12 -17.10 -13.04
CA ASN A 109 -6.82 -17.23 -11.76
C ASN A 109 -5.96 -17.98 -10.71
N LEU A 110 -5.19 -18.99 -11.11
CA LEU A 110 -4.26 -19.70 -10.24
C LEU A 110 -3.13 -18.76 -9.77
N LEU A 111 -2.57 -17.97 -10.68
CA LEU A 111 -1.50 -17.01 -10.37
C LEU A 111 -1.99 -15.92 -9.41
N ALA A 112 -3.19 -15.38 -9.66
CA ALA A 112 -3.89 -14.47 -8.77
C ALA A 112 -4.14 -15.08 -7.38
N ALA A 113 -4.55 -16.35 -7.32
CA ALA A 113 -4.80 -17.04 -6.07
C ALA A 113 -3.54 -17.22 -5.23
N ILE A 114 -2.40 -17.57 -5.84
CA ILE A 114 -1.11 -17.66 -5.14
C ILE A 114 -0.71 -16.27 -4.58
N ALA A 115 -0.86 -15.20 -5.37
CA ALA A 115 -0.60 -13.85 -4.89
C ALA A 115 -1.51 -13.46 -3.70
N HIS A 116 -2.79 -13.87 -3.72
CA HIS A 116 -3.69 -13.63 -2.60
C HIS A 116 -3.28 -14.38 -1.34
N LEU A 117 -2.80 -15.62 -1.46
CA LEU A 117 -2.29 -16.38 -0.32
C LEU A 117 -1.06 -15.69 0.29
N GLY A 118 -0.13 -15.23 -0.56
CA GLY A 118 1.02 -14.43 -0.12
C GLY A 118 0.62 -13.14 0.60
N HIS A 119 -0.36 -12.41 0.05
CA HIS A 119 -0.88 -11.20 0.69
C HIS A 119 -1.57 -11.50 2.04
N SER A 120 -2.40 -12.53 2.09
CA SER A 120 -3.06 -12.96 3.33
C SER A 120 -2.04 -13.27 4.42
N GLU A 121 -0.96 -13.99 4.09
CA GLU A 121 0.09 -14.32 5.05
C GLU A 121 0.88 -13.09 5.50
N ASN A 122 1.18 -12.19 4.57
CA ASN A 122 1.85 -10.94 4.90
C ASN A 122 1.01 -10.05 5.82
N LEU A 123 -0.31 -9.96 5.61
CA LEU A 123 -1.24 -9.26 6.51
C LEU A 123 -1.23 -9.86 7.92
N GLU A 124 -1.14 -11.18 8.02
CA GLU A 124 -1.06 -11.90 9.30
C GLU A 124 0.34 -11.82 9.96
N GLY A 125 1.31 -11.18 9.33
CA GLY A 125 2.68 -11.00 9.84
C GLY A 125 3.66 -12.13 9.45
N TYR A 126 3.20 -13.11 8.69
CA TYR A 126 3.98 -14.26 8.21
C TYR A 126 4.69 -13.93 6.89
N SER A 127 5.56 -12.91 6.92
CA SER A 127 6.24 -12.39 5.72
C SER A 127 7.22 -13.39 5.08
N GLN A 128 7.72 -14.37 5.84
CA GLN A 128 8.61 -15.40 5.30
C GLN A 128 7.83 -16.42 4.47
N GLU A 129 6.68 -16.86 4.99
CA GLU A 129 5.74 -17.75 4.33
C GLU A 129 5.15 -17.09 3.07
N ALA A 130 4.80 -15.80 3.17
CA ALA A 130 4.40 -15.00 2.03
C ALA A 130 5.45 -15.00 0.90
N ASP A 131 6.74 -14.92 1.26
CA ASP A 131 7.86 -14.95 0.29
C ASP A 131 7.98 -16.31 -0.42
N ILE A 132 7.61 -17.41 0.25
CA ILE A 132 7.57 -18.74 -0.38
C ILE A 132 6.51 -18.77 -1.49
N HIS A 133 5.28 -18.26 -1.23
CA HIS A 133 4.24 -18.18 -2.28
C HIS A 133 4.69 -17.32 -3.45
N MET A 134 5.28 -16.16 -3.17
CA MET A 134 5.71 -15.25 -4.23
C MET A 134 6.89 -15.82 -5.03
N ARG A 135 7.84 -16.55 -4.43
CA ARG A 135 8.88 -17.25 -5.21
C ARG A 135 8.32 -18.40 -6.04
N GLY A 136 7.33 -19.14 -5.52
CA GLY A 136 6.63 -20.17 -6.29
C GLY A 136 5.89 -19.56 -7.49
N LEU A 137 5.23 -18.41 -7.29
CA LEU A 137 4.58 -17.66 -8.35
C LEU A 137 5.57 -17.19 -9.42
N GLN A 138 6.79 -16.77 -9.04
CA GLN A 138 7.85 -16.42 -9.97
C GLN A 138 8.22 -17.58 -10.89
N ALA A 139 8.46 -18.77 -10.35
CA ALA A 139 8.75 -19.95 -11.16
C ALA A 139 7.63 -20.26 -12.18
N LEU A 140 6.36 -20.09 -11.78
CA LEU A 140 5.22 -20.28 -12.68
C LEU A 140 5.10 -19.20 -13.76
N LEU A 141 5.41 -17.95 -13.41
CA LEU A 141 5.43 -16.84 -14.36
C LEU A 141 6.56 -17.00 -15.38
N ASP A 142 7.74 -17.44 -14.95
CA ASP A 142 8.88 -17.68 -15.84
C ASP A 142 8.54 -18.72 -16.92
N ILE A 143 7.82 -19.78 -16.54
CA ILE A 143 7.30 -20.78 -17.50
C ILE A 143 6.32 -20.16 -18.51
N ARG A 144 5.54 -19.15 -18.10
CA ARG A 144 4.58 -18.44 -18.97
C ARG A 144 5.20 -17.30 -19.79
N GLY A 145 6.50 -17.03 -19.67
CA GLY A 145 7.17 -15.92 -20.36
C GLY A 145 7.17 -14.60 -19.56
N GLY A 146 7.08 -14.69 -18.23
CA GLY A 146 7.17 -13.57 -17.30
C GLY A 146 5.85 -12.84 -17.06
N ILE A 147 5.89 -11.79 -16.22
CA ILE A 147 4.69 -11.06 -15.78
C ILE A 147 3.91 -10.43 -16.94
N LYS A 148 4.58 -10.08 -18.05
CA LYS A 148 3.93 -9.51 -19.24
C LYS A 148 2.99 -10.50 -19.95
N SER A 149 3.06 -11.79 -19.63
CA SER A 149 2.13 -12.82 -20.13
C SER A 149 0.74 -12.75 -19.52
N ILE A 150 0.55 -11.95 -18.46
CA ILE A 150 -0.75 -11.73 -17.82
C ILE A 150 -1.57 -10.74 -18.66
N ASN A 151 -2.73 -11.18 -19.14
CA ASN A 151 -3.64 -10.39 -19.98
C ASN A 151 -4.60 -9.56 -19.12
N THR A 152 -4.99 -10.06 -17.96
CA THR A 152 -5.93 -9.37 -17.08
C THR A 152 -5.20 -8.32 -16.25
N TYR A 153 -5.46 -7.03 -16.53
CA TYR A 153 -4.87 -5.89 -15.80
C TYR A 153 -5.01 -6.03 -14.28
N GLN A 154 -6.18 -6.45 -13.81
CA GLN A 154 -6.47 -6.59 -12.39
C GLN A 154 -5.55 -7.63 -11.72
N VAL A 155 -5.28 -8.74 -12.40
CA VAL A 155 -4.40 -9.81 -11.93
C VAL A 155 -2.96 -9.34 -11.91
N GLY A 156 -2.45 -8.79 -13.02
CA GLY A 156 -1.07 -8.30 -13.11
C GLY A 156 -0.77 -7.20 -12.09
N ARG A 157 -1.69 -6.23 -11.96
CA ARG A 157 -1.64 -5.19 -10.94
C ARG A 157 -1.62 -5.77 -9.52
N PHE A 158 -2.47 -6.74 -9.23
CA PHE A 158 -2.53 -7.33 -7.89
C PHE A 158 -1.24 -8.09 -7.57
N ILE A 159 -0.70 -8.87 -8.51
CA ILE A 159 0.60 -9.56 -8.34
C ILE A 159 1.72 -8.55 -8.04
N ASN A 160 1.84 -7.47 -8.81
CA ASN A 160 2.86 -6.45 -8.52
C ASN A 160 2.63 -5.74 -7.19
N TRP A 161 1.38 -5.48 -6.81
CA TRP A 161 1.10 -4.91 -5.49
C TRP A 161 1.66 -5.81 -4.39
N VAL A 162 1.30 -7.09 -4.39
CA VAL A 162 1.75 -8.02 -3.35
C VAL A 162 3.27 -8.15 -3.31
N ASP A 163 3.93 -8.16 -4.48
CA ASP A 163 5.39 -8.18 -4.54
C ASP A 163 6.02 -6.89 -4.00
N LEU A 164 5.52 -5.71 -4.38
CA LEU A 164 6.00 -4.45 -3.84
C LEU A 164 5.79 -4.36 -2.33
N GLU A 165 4.65 -4.82 -1.84
CA GLU A 165 4.37 -4.91 -0.41
C GLU A 165 5.38 -5.79 0.31
N LEU A 166 5.58 -7.00 -0.20
CA LEU A 166 6.46 -7.95 0.44
C LEU A 166 7.92 -7.50 0.35
N ALA A 167 8.34 -6.96 -0.78
CA ALA A 167 9.65 -6.33 -0.97
C ALA A 167 9.88 -5.21 0.05
N THR A 168 8.86 -4.40 0.31
CA THR A 168 8.87 -3.39 1.36
C THR A 168 9.01 -4.00 2.75
N THR A 169 8.15 -4.96 3.11
CA THR A 169 8.21 -5.66 4.40
C THR A 169 9.57 -6.32 4.62
N ARG A 170 10.16 -6.88 3.57
CA ARG A 170 11.39 -7.67 3.64
C ARG A 170 12.66 -6.84 3.49
N GLY A 171 12.54 -5.61 2.97
CA GLY A 171 13.69 -4.75 2.67
C GLY A 171 14.55 -5.32 1.54
N ARG A 172 13.93 -5.78 0.46
CA ARG A 172 14.60 -6.35 -0.72
C ARG A 172 14.08 -5.72 -2.01
N ARG A 173 14.75 -6.00 -3.13
CA ARG A 173 14.22 -5.74 -4.47
C ARG A 173 12.89 -6.47 -4.73
N PRO A 174 11.98 -5.91 -5.56
CA PRO A 174 10.83 -6.65 -6.09
C PRO A 174 11.28 -7.85 -6.93
N LEU A 175 10.52 -8.95 -6.91
CA LEU A 175 10.81 -10.16 -7.69
C LEU A 175 10.45 -9.99 -9.17
N TYR A 176 9.43 -9.17 -9.47
CA TYR A 176 8.90 -9.00 -10.81
C TYR A 176 9.13 -7.59 -11.34
N PRO A 177 9.34 -7.43 -12.66
CA PRO A 177 9.15 -6.13 -13.27
C PRO A 177 7.68 -5.69 -13.17
N LEU A 178 7.43 -4.40 -13.35
CA LEU A 178 6.07 -3.88 -13.39
C LEU A 178 5.31 -4.41 -14.62
N HIS A 179 4.11 -4.95 -14.39
CA HIS A 179 3.12 -5.34 -15.40
C HIS A 179 2.61 -4.12 -16.16
N TYR A 180 2.40 -3.03 -15.43
CA TYR A 180 1.96 -1.75 -15.95
C TYR A 180 2.93 -0.66 -15.49
N GLY A 181 3.78 -0.20 -16.41
CA GLY A 181 4.78 0.84 -16.17
C GLY A 181 4.31 2.22 -16.62
N LEU A 182 5.27 3.15 -16.62
CA LEU A 182 5.06 4.55 -17.01
C LEU A 182 4.74 4.73 -18.50
N ASP A 183 5.07 3.75 -19.34
CA ASP A 183 4.84 3.77 -20.80
C ASP A 183 3.36 3.97 -21.19
N ARG A 184 2.45 3.72 -20.25
CA ARG A 184 1.00 3.78 -20.48
C ARG A 184 0.31 4.84 -19.64
N VAL A 185 1.06 5.61 -18.84
CA VAL A 185 0.51 6.68 -18.00
C VAL A 185 0.12 7.86 -18.87
N LYS A 186 -1.13 8.32 -18.73
CA LYS A 186 -1.64 9.51 -19.41
C LYS A 186 -1.97 10.60 -18.39
N LEU A 187 -1.05 11.56 -18.24
CA LEU A 187 -1.27 12.78 -17.47
C LEU A 187 -1.42 13.98 -18.41
N SER A 188 -2.14 15.02 -17.97
CA SER A 188 -2.15 16.29 -18.69
C SER A 188 -0.78 16.94 -18.62
N HIS A 189 -0.44 17.72 -19.66
CA HIS A 189 0.79 18.50 -19.69
C HIS A 189 0.87 19.45 -18.48
N ASP A 190 -0.25 20.03 -18.07
CA ASP A 190 -0.31 20.98 -16.95
C ASP A 190 0.09 20.32 -15.61
N ILE A 191 -0.34 19.09 -15.35
CA ILE A 191 0.07 18.33 -14.15
C ILE A 191 1.59 18.07 -14.20
N VAL A 192 2.11 17.62 -15.34
CA VAL A 192 3.53 17.30 -15.49
C VAL A 192 4.39 18.55 -15.30
N ALA A 193 4.04 19.65 -15.96
CA ALA A 193 4.75 20.93 -15.89
C ALA A 193 4.68 21.56 -14.49
N ALA A 194 3.53 21.50 -13.82
CA ALA A 194 3.39 22.01 -12.46
C ALA A 194 4.35 21.31 -11.47
N CYS A 195 4.60 20.01 -11.67
CA CYS A 195 5.48 19.24 -10.79
C CYS A 195 6.98 19.50 -11.03
N GLU A 196 7.38 20.21 -12.09
CA GLU A 196 8.78 20.63 -12.29
C GLU A 196 9.21 21.69 -11.27
N PHE A 197 8.23 22.38 -10.66
CA PHE A 197 8.45 23.39 -9.64
C PHE A 197 8.00 22.89 -8.25
N PRO A 198 8.78 23.15 -7.19
CA PRO A 198 10.12 23.76 -7.20
C PRO A 198 11.20 22.81 -7.74
N THR A 199 12.26 23.35 -8.34
CA THR A 199 13.32 22.54 -8.98
C THR A 199 14.03 21.59 -8.02
N LEU A 200 14.37 20.39 -8.50
CA LEU A 200 15.15 19.37 -7.79
C LEU A 200 16.66 19.49 -8.05
N SER A 201 17.15 20.62 -8.56
CA SER A 201 18.56 20.81 -8.93
C SER A 201 19.55 20.57 -7.78
N ARG A 202 19.14 20.83 -6.53
CA ARG A 202 19.95 20.54 -5.33
C ARG A 202 20.27 19.06 -5.16
N LEU A 203 19.51 18.15 -5.78
CA LEU A 203 19.77 16.72 -5.74
C LEU A 203 20.80 16.27 -6.77
N GLN A 204 21.19 17.12 -7.74
CA GLN A 204 22.19 16.78 -8.76
C GLN A 204 23.56 16.49 -8.16
N SER A 205 23.85 17.01 -6.96
CA SER A 205 25.07 16.76 -6.21
C SER A 205 25.09 15.41 -5.46
N LEU A 206 24.06 14.56 -5.63
CA LEU A 206 24.01 13.19 -5.08
C LEU A 206 24.79 12.15 -5.92
N GLY A 207 25.75 12.58 -6.74
CA GLY A 207 26.55 11.67 -7.56
C GLY A 207 25.71 10.93 -8.62
N PRO A 208 26.14 9.75 -9.11
CA PRO A 208 25.49 9.03 -10.22
C PRO A 208 24.02 8.66 -9.99
N ALA A 209 23.61 8.46 -8.72
CA ALA A 209 22.28 8.01 -8.36
C ALA A 209 21.23 9.14 -8.30
N HIS A 210 21.62 10.42 -8.48
CA HIS A 210 20.70 11.56 -8.44
C HIS A 210 19.49 11.40 -9.38
N LYS A 211 19.71 10.82 -10.57
CA LYS A 211 18.65 10.63 -11.58
C LYS A 211 17.51 9.77 -11.05
N THR A 212 17.85 8.69 -10.34
CA THR A 212 16.86 7.78 -9.76
C THR A 212 16.07 8.50 -8.66
N VAL A 213 16.76 9.19 -7.74
CA VAL A 213 16.11 9.96 -6.66
C VAL A 213 15.18 11.03 -7.23
N MET A 214 15.65 11.83 -8.19
CA MET A 214 14.84 12.86 -8.84
C MET A 214 13.63 12.26 -9.56
N THR A 215 13.81 11.13 -10.26
CA THR A 215 12.70 10.44 -10.95
C THR A 215 11.66 9.96 -9.95
N VAL A 216 12.08 9.31 -8.87
CA VAL A 216 11.17 8.81 -7.83
C VAL A 216 10.39 9.97 -7.21
N ILE A 217 11.05 11.07 -6.81
CA ILE A 217 10.39 12.26 -6.26
C ILE A 217 9.42 12.88 -7.27
N GLN A 218 9.81 12.97 -8.55
CA GLN A 218 8.95 13.52 -9.60
C GLN A 218 7.67 12.70 -9.79
N LEU A 219 7.77 11.38 -9.76
CA LEU A 219 6.61 10.48 -9.83
C LEU A 219 5.69 10.67 -8.64
N VAL A 220 6.24 10.83 -7.42
CA VAL A 220 5.45 11.12 -6.22
C VAL A 220 4.74 12.47 -6.34
N ARG A 221 5.42 13.52 -6.82
CA ARG A 221 4.80 14.83 -7.06
C ARG A 221 3.66 14.75 -8.07
N GLN A 222 3.90 14.09 -9.21
CA GLN A 222 2.89 13.91 -10.26
C GLN A 222 1.67 13.17 -9.74
N ARG A 223 1.89 12.14 -8.91
CA ARG A 223 0.80 11.43 -8.22
C ARG A 223 0.02 12.40 -7.35
N VAL A 224 0.68 13.11 -6.44
CA VAL A 224 0.00 14.02 -5.50
C VAL A 224 -0.81 15.07 -6.27
N MET A 225 -0.18 15.73 -7.25
CA MET A 225 -0.83 16.75 -8.09
C MET A 225 -2.02 16.17 -8.88
N ALA A 226 -1.89 14.98 -9.47
CA ALA A 226 -2.99 14.32 -10.17
C ALA A 226 -4.23 14.15 -9.27
N VAL A 227 -4.02 13.72 -8.03
CA VAL A 227 -5.11 13.57 -7.04
C VAL A 227 -5.66 14.92 -6.60
N GLU A 228 -4.83 15.94 -6.42
CA GLU A 228 -5.26 17.31 -6.10
C GLU A 228 -6.09 17.94 -7.23
N CYS A 229 -5.77 17.62 -8.49
CA CYS A 229 -6.57 17.98 -9.66
C CYS A 229 -7.85 17.14 -9.82
N GLY A 230 -8.18 16.28 -8.86
CA GLY A 230 -9.43 15.52 -8.81
C GLY A 230 -9.42 14.17 -9.51
N MET A 231 -8.26 13.65 -9.94
CA MET A 231 -8.16 12.27 -10.43
C MET A 231 -8.38 11.29 -9.27
N ASP A 232 -9.12 10.20 -9.53
CA ASP A 232 -9.32 9.13 -8.55
C ASP A 232 -7.97 8.46 -8.25
N PRO A 233 -7.53 8.38 -6.97
CA PRO A 233 -6.31 7.66 -6.58
C PRO A 233 -6.30 6.20 -7.02
N THR A 234 -7.48 5.60 -7.16
CA THR A 234 -7.67 4.23 -7.65
C THR A 234 -7.68 4.16 -9.19
N GLN A 235 -7.58 5.27 -9.90
CA GLN A 235 -7.40 5.22 -11.35
C GLN A 235 -6.06 4.54 -11.69
N ARG A 236 -6.05 3.85 -12.83
CA ARG A 236 -4.89 3.12 -13.36
C ARG A 236 -3.64 3.99 -13.44
N ASP A 237 -3.73 5.20 -13.99
CA ASP A 237 -2.58 6.09 -14.20
C ASP A 237 -1.97 6.57 -12.89
N VAL A 238 -2.81 6.98 -11.92
CA VAL A 238 -2.34 7.44 -10.60
C VAL A 238 -1.64 6.31 -9.85
N ARG A 239 -2.20 5.09 -9.88
CA ARG A 239 -1.56 3.91 -9.28
C ARG A 239 -0.25 3.53 -9.95
N ALA A 240 -0.15 3.68 -11.26
CA ALA A 240 1.08 3.38 -11.99
C ALA A 240 2.23 4.31 -11.57
N LEU A 241 1.96 5.58 -11.26
CA LEU A 241 2.95 6.49 -10.68
C LEU A 241 3.42 5.99 -9.31
N SER A 242 2.49 5.64 -8.41
CA SER A 242 2.80 5.11 -7.08
C SER A 242 3.63 3.82 -7.15
N PHE A 243 3.25 2.89 -8.03
CA PHE A 243 3.93 1.61 -8.19
C PHE A 243 5.31 1.78 -8.81
N SER A 244 5.46 2.69 -9.78
CA SER A 244 6.76 2.99 -10.40
C SER A 244 7.71 3.66 -9.43
N ALA A 245 7.23 4.61 -8.63
CA ALA A 245 8.04 5.25 -7.60
C ALA A 245 8.51 4.24 -6.54
N ALA A 246 7.59 3.40 -6.03
CA ALA A 246 7.89 2.33 -5.08
C ALA A 246 8.89 1.31 -5.66
N PHE A 247 8.67 0.86 -6.90
CA PHE A 247 9.55 -0.09 -7.58
C PHE A 247 10.98 0.46 -7.71
N LEU A 248 11.14 1.67 -8.22
CA LEU A 248 12.45 2.30 -8.41
C LEU A 248 13.16 2.58 -7.08
N ALA A 249 12.41 2.94 -6.03
CA ALA A 249 12.98 3.12 -4.69
C ALA A 249 13.52 1.79 -4.12
N LEU A 250 12.80 0.68 -4.32
CA LEU A 250 13.19 -0.65 -3.85
C LEU A 250 14.26 -1.31 -4.74
N GLU A 251 14.31 -1.00 -6.02
CA GLU A 251 15.31 -1.53 -6.96
C GLU A 251 16.73 -1.17 -6.51
N GLN A 252 16.92 -0.04 -5.85
CA GLN A 252 18.25 0.38 -5.42
C GLN A 252 18.73 -0.32 -4.14
N VAL A 253 17.84 -0.95 -3.35
CA VAL A 253 18.13 -1.39 -1.98
C VAL A 253 19.37 -2.29 -1.85
N ASP A 254 19.60 -3.21 -2.79
CA ASP A 254 20.73 -4.15 -2.73
C ASP A 254 22.03 -3.60 -3.38
N ASP A 255 21.94 -2.51 -4.16
CA ASP A 255 23.08 -1.95 -4.93
C ASP A 255 23.64 -0.67 -4.31
N ILE A 256 23.21 -0.30 -3.10
CA ILE A 256 23.62 0.97 -2.51
C ILE A 256 25.09 0.90 -2.10
N PRO A 257 25.97 1.74 -2.68
CA PRO A 257 27.37 1.73 -2.30
C PRO A 257 27.51 2.12 -0.84
N VAL A 258 28.38 1.43 -0.09
CA VAL A 258 28.75 1.77 1.29
C VAL A 258 29.66 3.01 1.29
N THR A 259 29.06 4.12 0.88
CA THR A 259 29.65 5.45 0.75
C THR A 259 28.69 6.43 1.39
N VAL A 260 29.21 7.58 1.81
CA VAL A 260 28.40 8.67 2.37
C VAL A 260 27.28 9.11 1.41
N GLU A 261 27.59 9.22 0.12
CA GLU A 261 26.61 9.57 -0.92
C GLU A 261 25.55 8.48 -1.10
N GLY A 262 25.98 7.21 -1.15
CA GLY A 262 25.08 6.06 -1.23
C GLY A 262 24.14 5.99 -0.05
N GLN A 263 24.64 6.19 1.17
CA GLN A 263 23.82 6.22 2.39
C GLN A 263 22.80 7.36 2.33
N ARG A 264 23.19 8.56 1.88
CA ARG A 264 22.25 9.69 1.73
C ARG A 264 21.13 9.36 0.73
N VAL A 265 21.47 8.76 -0.40
CA VAL A 265 20.51 8.29 -1.41
C VAL A 265 19.56 7.26 -0.81
N HIS A 266 20.09 6.29 -0.05
CA HIS A 266 19.28 5.29 0.66
C HIS A 266 18.26 5.96 1.59
N THR A 267 18.71 6.88 2.44
CA THR A 267 17.85 7.56 3.41
C THR A 267 16.74 8.34 2.71
N ILE A 268 17.05 9.05 1.62
CA ILE A 268 16.03 9.79 0.84
C ILE A 268 15.00 8.81 0.25
N LEU A 269 15.45 7.73 -0.40
CA LEU A 269 14.56 6.75 -1.00
C LEU A 269 13.68 6.03 0.05
N LEU A 270 14.23 5.69 1.22
CA LEU A 270 13.48 5.15 2.34
C LEU A 270 12.37 6.11 2.81
N ALA A 271 12.69 7.40 2.93
CA ALA A 271 11.72 8.41 3.34
C ALA A 271 10.63 8.62 2.29
N VAL A 272 10.98 8.64 0.99
CA VAL A 272 9.99 8.72 -0.09
C VAL A 272 9.09 7.49 -0.10
N HIS A 273 9.67 6.30 0.09
CA HIS A 273 8.91 5.06 0.17
C HIS A 273 7.98 5.06 1.38
N LEU A 274 8.45 5.52 2.54
CA LEU A 274 7.63 5.66 3.74
C LEU A 274 6.48 6.66 3.53
N PHE A 275 6.75 7.78 2.86
CA PHE A 275 5.72 8.75 2.49
C PHE A 275 4.67 8.12 1.56
N LEU A 276 5.08 7.39 0.50
CA LEU A 276 4.16 6.66 -0.37
C LEU A 276 3.28 5.72 0.47
N CYS A 277 3.88 4.95 1.37
CA CYS A 277 3.15 4.02 2.19
C CYS A 277 2.14 4.70 3.13
N ALA A 278 2.51 5.83 3.73
CA ALA A 278 1.72 6.50 4.75
C ALA A 278 0.70 7.51 4.20
N ALA A 279 1.04 8.25 3.15
CA ALA A 279 0.18 9.26 2.53
C ALA A 279 -0.82 8.61 1.53
N MET A 280 -0.45 7.47 0.93
CA MET A 280 -1.21 6.85 -0.15
C MET A 280 -1.86 5.53 0.28
N LYS A 281 -2.44 5.51 1.50
CA LYS A 281 -3.12 4.33 2.09
C LYS A 281 -4.29 3.77 1.25
N GLN A 282 -4.78 4.54 0.27
CA GLN A 282 -5.80 4.09 -0.69
C GLN A 282 -5.19 3.25 -1.82
N ASP A 283 -3.92 3.49 -2.15
CA ASP A 283 -3.18 2.77 -3.19
C ASP A 283 -2.69 1.44 -2.64
N PHE A 284 -2.39 1.41 -1.33
CA PHE A 284 -1.84 0.27 -0.63
C PHE A 284 -2.47 0.14 0.77
N ARG A 285 -3.30 -0.89 0.96
CA ARG A 285 -3.80 -1.27 2.28
C ARG A 285 -2.76 -2.13 3.00
N TRP A 286 -1.72 -1.48 3.54
CA TRP A 286 -0.62 -2.16 4.21
C TRP A 286 -1.03 -2.84 5.51
N SER A 287 -0.26 -3.86 5.92
CA SER A 287 -0.33 -4.39 7.28
C SER A 287 -0.13 -3.26 8.32
N GLY A 288 -0.84 -3.35 9.45
CA GLY A 288 -0.81 -2.30 10.48
C GLY A 288 0.59 -2.04 11.07
N SER A 289 1.53 -2.99 10.92
CA SER A 289 2.89 -2.87 11.40
C SER A 289 3.88 -2.25 10.40
N LEU A 290 3.55 -2.23 9.10
CA LEU A 290 4.50 -1.87 8.04
C LEU A 290 5.05 -0.43 8.14
N PRO A 291 4.21 0.62 8.33
CA PRO A 291 4.74 1.99 8.42
C PRO A 291 5.75 2.18 9.56
N TRP A 292 5.57 1.46 10.67
CA TRP A 292 6.48 1.55 11.82
C TRP A 292 7.79 0.83 11.57
N MET A 293 7.74 -0.35 10.94
CA MET A 293 8.95 -1.06 10.50
C MET A 293 9.78 -0.20 9.54
N MET A 294 9.12 0.48 8.60
CA MET A 294 9.79 1.38 7.67
C MET A 294 10.37 2.62 8.36
N ALA A 295 9.64 3.22 9.29
CA ALA A 295 10.15 4.33 10.07
C ALA A 295 11.35 3.92 10.94
N GLN A 296 11.36 2.69 11.47
CA GLN A 296 12.50 2.14 12.20
C GLN A 296 13.73 2.02 11.31
N ARG A 297 13.59 1.48 10.08
CA ARG A 297 14.70 1.41 9.11
C ARG A 297 15.21 2.80 8.70
N LEU A 298 14.29 3.75 8.52
CA LEU A 298 14.66 5.13 8.23
C LEU A 298 15.48 5.74 9.37
N ARG A 299 15.05 5.51 10.62
CA ARG A 299 15.79 5.92 11.81
C ARG A 299 17.17 5.29 11.86
N GLU A 300 17.27 3.98 11.70
CA GLU A 300 18.55 3.25 11.68
C GLU A 300 19.50 3.81 10.61
N SER A 301 18.98 4.15 9.42
CA SER A 301 19.75 4.80 8.35
C SER A 301 20.21 6.21 8.71
N LEU A 302 19.44 6.98 9.48
CA LEU A 302 19.82 8.31 9.95
C LEU A 302 20.77 8.27 11.16
N GLU A 303 20.71 7.24 11.99
CA GLU A 303 21.60 7.09 13.15
C GLU A 303 23.04 6.73 12.74
N THR A 304 23.28 6.28 11.50
CA THR A 304 24.64 6.08 10.99
C THR A 304 25.40 7.39 10.82
N GLU A 305 24.71 8.51 10.55
CA GLU A 305 25.30 9.82 10.30
C GLU A 305 24.49 10.92 11.00
N PRO A 306 25.02 11.57 12.06
CA PRO A 306 24.29 12.57 12.82
C PRO A 306 23.73 13.70 11.94
N VAL A 307 22.60 14.28 12.34
CA VAL A 307 21.92 15.36 11.56
C VAL A 307 22.76 16.62 11.35
N TYR A 308 23.76 16.84 12.20
CA TYR A 308 24.71 17.96 12.13
C TYR A 308 26.04 17.60 11.45
N SER A 309 26.16 16.40 10.89
CA SER A 309 27.35 15.98 10.15
C SER A 309 27.54 16.82 8.88
N GLU A 310 28.79 16.91 8.42
CA GLU A 310 29.13 17.53 7.13
C GLU A 310 28.38 16.86 5.96
N VAL A 311 27.92 15.62 6.15
CA VAL A 311 27.09 14.86 5.20
C VAL A 311 25.75 15.54 4.95
N TRP A 312 25.09 16.04 6.00
CA TRP A 312 23.71 16.52 5.93
C TRP A 312 23.57 18.04 5.91
N VAL A 313 24.56 18.78 6.41
CA VAL A 313 24.52 20.26 6.44
C VAL A 313 24.22 20.90 5.07
N PRO A 314 24.74 20.43 3.92
CA PRO A 314 24.38 20.99 2.61
C PRO A 314 22.94 20.67 2.15
N TYR A 315 22.29 19.70 2.81
CA TYR A 315 21.01 19.09 2.44
C TYR A 315 19.99 19.19 3.58
N LEU A 316 20.09 20.23 4.44
CA LEU A 316 19.18 20.39 5.58
C LEU A 316 17.70 20.45 5.18
N PRO A 317 17.27 21.07 4.06
CA PRO A 317 15.86 21.00 3.63
C PRO A 317 15.38 19.60 3.28
N GLU A 318 16.22 18.80 2.61
CA GLU A 318 15.94 17.38 2.32
C GLU A 318 15.81 16.59 3.62
N LEU A 319 16.74 16.81 4.56
CA LEU A 319 16.74 16.17 5.87
C LEU A 319 15.52 16.58 6.71
N LEU A 320 15.13 17.86 6.66
CA LEU A 320 13.91 18.36 7.30
C LEU A 320 12.69 17.60 6.81
N TRP A 321 12.58 17.40 5.48
CA TRP A 321 11.50 16.64 4.88
C TRP A 321 11.51 15.18 5.32
N ILE A 322 12.67 14.53 5.32
CA ILE A 322 12.85 13.14 5.78
C ILE A 322 12.37 12.98 7.22
N LEU A 323 12.82 13.87 8.11
CA LEU A 323 12.48 13.83 9.53
C LEU A 323 11.00 14.13 9.77
N PHE A 324 10.41 15.03 8.98
CA PHE A 324 8.98 15.33 9.03
C PHE A 324 8.14 14.09 8.67
N VAL A 325 8.48 13.39 7.58
CA VAL A 325 7.78 12.16 7.19
C VAL A 325 7.87 11.11 8.31
N GLY A 326 9.08 10.90 8.85
CA GLY A 326 9.28 10.01 9.99
C GLY A 326 8.42 10.40 11.19
N ALA A 327 8.44 11.67 11.59
CA ALA A 327 7.68 12.18 12.74
C ALA A 327 6.16 12.03 12.57
N VAL A 328 5.62 12.39 11.39
CA VAL A 328 4.19 12.27 11.09
C VAL A 328 3.74 10.81 11.16
N VAL A 329 4.52 9.90 10.58
CA VAL A 329 4.20 8.47 10.64
C VAL A 329 4.26 7.97 12.07
N THR A 330 5.26 8.40 12.84
CA THR A 330 5.57 7.85 14.17
C THR A 330 4.87 8.55 15.34
N GLU A 331 4.13 9.65 15.10
CA GLU A 331 3.52 10.51 16.12
C GLU A 331 2.71 9.73 17.15
N LYS A 332 1.89 8.78 16.69
CA LYS A 332 0.98 7.99 17.55
C LYS A 332 1.54 6.60 17.87
N HIS A 333 2.84 6.36 17.68
CA HIS A 333 3.43 5.05 17.93
C HIS A 333 3.40 4.69 19.43
N PRO A 334 2.90 3.51 19.83
CA PRO A 334 2.82 3.11 21.23
C PRO A 334 4.17 3.09 21.97
N GLN A 335 5.27 2.84 21.26
CA GLN A 335 6.62 2.75 21.86
C GLN A 335 7.39 4.08 21.85
N GLY A 336 6.75 5.20 21.47
CA GLY A 336 7.39 6.52 21.54
C GLY A 336 8.44 6.83 20.46
N HIS A 337 8.52 6.03 19.39
CA HIS A 337 9.48 6.26 18.28
C HIS A 337 9.34 7.64 17.63
N GLY A 338 8.17 8.28 17.70
CA GLY A 338 7.96 9.64 17.20
C GLY A 338 8.70 10.73 17.96
N ALA A 339 9.05 10.49 19.23
CA ALA A 339 9.83 11.46 20.00
C ALA A 339 11.21 11.68 19.39
N TRP A 340 11.86 10.61 18.90
CA TRP A 340 13.20 10.71 18.31
C TRP A 340 13.18 11.58 17.04
N PHE A 341 12.26 11.30 16.10
CA PHE A 341 12.13 12.10 14.87
C PHE A 341 11.79 13.56 15.17
N ALA A 342 10.88 13.80 16.13
CA ALA A 342 10.54 15.14 16.60
C ALA A 342 11.76 15.89 17.15
N THR A 343 12.57 15.27 18.00
CA THR A 343 13.78 15.88 18.54
C THR A 343 14.78 16.24 17.45
N GLN A 344 15.03 15.32 16.51
CA GLN A 344 15.93 15.59 15.38
C GLN A 344 15.38 16.70 14.46
N LEU A 345 14.06 16.73 14.25
CA LEU A 345 13.39 17.76 13.46
C LEU A 345 13.59 19.15 14.08
N GLN A 346 13.51 19.26 15.40
CA GLN A 346 13.79 20.51 16.12
C GLN A 346 15.24 20.99 15.92
N VAL A 347 16.21 20.08 15.96
CA VAL A 347 17.63 20.40 15.70
C VAL A 347 17.80 20.95 14.29
N VAL A 348 17.23 20.29 13.28
CA VAL A 348 17.34 20.74 11.88
C VAL A 348 16.61 22.08 11.67
N CYS A 349 15.46 22.30 12.31
CA CYS A 349 14.79 23.59 12.30
C CYS A 349 15.67 24.72 12.85
N GLN A 350 16.40 24.47 13.94
CA GLN A 350 17.33 25.45 14.52
C GLN A 350 18.48 25.77 13.55
N LEU A 351 19.07 24.74 12.92
CA LEU A 351 20.12 24.91 11.92
C LEU A 351 19.65 25.70 10.69
N LEU A 352 18.42 25.46 10.24
CA LEU A 352 17.78 26.20 9.13
C LEU A 352 17.22 27.58 9.53
N ARG A 353 17.27 27.94 10.82
CA ARG A 353 16.59 29.12 11.38
C ARG A 353 15.09 29.15 11.01
N CYS A 354 14.49 27.97 10.96
CA CYS A 354 13.09 27.77 10.64
C CYS A 354 12.22 27.93 11.89
N SER A 355 11.70 29.13 12.12
CA SER A 355 10.91 29.48 13.32
C SER A 355 9.40 29.58 13.09
N THR A 356 8.95 29.63 11.83
CA THR A 356 7.55 29.80 11.47
C THR A 356 7.03 28.60 10.69
N ARG A 357 5.72 28.35 10.81
CA ARG A 357 5.03 27.33 10.01
C ARG A 357 5.21 27.57 8.51
N LEU A 358 5.10 28.82 8.07
CA LEU A 358 5.25 29.18 6.65
C LEU A 358 6.63 28.81 6.10
N ASN A 359 7.71 29.11 6.85
CA ASN A 359 9.06 28.75 6.44
C ASN A 359 9.23 27.22 6.40
N PHE A 360 8.65 26.52 7.38
CA PHE A 360 8.71 25.06 7.46
C PHE A 360 8.02 24.40 6.26
N GLU A 361 6.78 24.82 5.97
CA GLU A 361 6.04 24.36 4.80
C GLU A 361 6.81 24.69 3.50
N GLY A 362 7.39 25.89 3.40
CA GLY A 362 8.24 26.28 2.27
C GLY A 362 9.40 25.31 2.00
N TYR A 363 10.07 24.83 3.06
CA TYR A 363 11.10 23.79 2.91
C TYR A 363 10.51 22.44 2.51
N LEU A 364 9.35 22.04 3.05
CA LEU A 364 8.73 20.76 2.68
C LEU A 364 8.27 20.73 1.21
N HIS A 365 7.72 21.84 0.72
CA HIS A 365 7.35 22.03 -0.68
C HIS A 365 8.55 21.84 -1.62
N SER A 366 9.78 22.06 -1.16
CA SER A 366 10.99 21.87 -1.97
C SER A 366 11.21 20.43 -2.42
N LEU A 367 10.66 19.43 -1.72
CA LEU A 367 10.75 18.01 -2.07
C LEU A 367 9.40 17.45 -2.51
N VAL A 368 8.50 17.17 -1.59
CA VAL A 368 7.17 16.61 -1.86
C VAL A 368 6.20 17.20 -0.84
N TRP A 369 5.06 17.70 -1.31
CA TRP A 369 4.02 18.21 -0.43
C TRP A 369 2.67 17.64 -0.85
N ASP A 370 1.95 17.05 0.11
CA ASP A 370 0.53 16.70 -0.02
C ASP A 370 -0.21 17.48 1.05
N ASN A 371 -1.18 18.29 0.64
CA ASN A 371 -1.93 19.17 1.53
C ASN A 371 -2.67 18.42 2.65
N ARG A 372 -2.81 17.09 2.57
CA ARG A 372 -3.49 16.24 3.56
C ARG A 372 -2.52 15.53 4.52
N PHE A 373 -1.25 15.42 4.15
CA PHE A 373 -0.29 14.63 4.92
C PHE A 373 0.30 15.45 6.07
N GLY A 374 0.14 14.97 7.30
CA GLY A 374 0.77 15.58 8.48
C GLY A 374 0.15 16.89 8.96
N ILE A 375 -1.04 17.30 8.49
CA ILE A 375 -1.70 18.54 8.96
C ILE A 375 -1.92 18.51 10.49
N GLU A 376 -2.43 17.41 11.04
CA GLU A 376 -2.66 17.28 12.49
C GLU A 376 -1.36 17.49 13.27
N PHE A 377 -0.28 16.83 12.84
CA PHE A 377 1.05 16.98 13.41
C PHE A 377 1.51 18.44 13.35
N LEU A 378 1.39 19.11 12.20
CA LEU A 378 1.79 20.51 12.04
C LEU A 378 0.98 21.45 12.94
N ASN A 379 -0.32 21.24 13.04
CA ASN A 379 -1.20 22.02 13.91
C ASN A 379 -0.78 21.87 15.38
N ASN A 380 -0.46 20.65 15.82
CA ASN A 380 0.01 20.37 17.18
C ASN A 380 1.43 20.92 17.43
N TRP A 381 2.30 20.83 16.43
CA TRP A 381 3.70 21.25 16.50
C TRP A 381 3.83 22.77 16.67
N PHE A 382 3.06 23.53 15.88
CA PHE A 382 3.05 24.99 15.90
C PHE A 382 1.92 25.59 16.74
N ALA A 383 1.18 24.78 17.51
CA ALA A 383 0.16 25.30 18.41
C ALA A 383 0.78 26.26 19.44
N PRO A 384 0.17 27.44 19.70
CA PRO A 384 0.59 28.29 20.80
C PRO A 384 0.38 27.53 22.11
N THR A 385 1.41 27.40 22.95
CA THR A 385 1.22 26.84 24.29
C THR A 385 0.43 27.82 25.16
N LEU A 386 -0.27 27.31 26.18
CA LEU A 386 -1.08 28.09 27.14
C LEU A 386 -0.29 29.20 27.91
N GLY A 387 1.01 29.40 27.62
CA GLY A 387 1.85 30.47 28.14
C GLY A 387 2.40 31.46 27.09
N GLY A 388 1.90 31.44 25.84
CA GLY A 388 2.30 32.41 24.81
C GLY A 388 3.63 32.14 24.11
N TYR A 389 4.29 31.02 24.39
CA TYR A 389 5.48 30.55 23.67
C TYR A 389 5.10 29.40 22.73
N TYR A 390 5.59 29.41 21.49
CA TYR A 390 5.50 28.24 20.61
C TYR A 390 6.33 27.09 21.22
N ARG A 391 6.00 25.82 20.95
CA ARG A 391 6.83 24.65 21.35
C ARG A 391 8.27 24.67 20.82
N LEU A 392 8.62 25.67 20.01
CA LEU A 392 9.99 26.05 19.69
C LEU A 392 10.57 26.91 20.82
N SER A 393 10.90 26.27 21.95
CA SER A 393 11.83 26.81 22.95
C SER A 393 12.81 25.73 23.34
#